data_AF-A0A7Y3K6Z0-F1
#
_entry.id   AF-A0A7Y3K6Z0-F1
#
_cell.length_a   1.000
_cell.length_b   1.000
_cell.length_c   1.000
_cell.angle_alpha   90.00
_cell.angle_beta   90.00
_cell.angle_gamma   90.00
#
_symmetry.space_group_name_H-M   'P 1'
#
loop_
_entity.id
_entity.type
_entity.pdbx_description
1 polymer ?
#
loop_
_entity_poly.entity_id
_entity_poly.type
_entity_poly.pdbx_seq_one_letter_code
_entity_poly.pdbx_strand_id
1 'polypeptide(L)'
;MAAEKPVSVKPRPGAKLPQSRLRRVARAPKDQILAFKVDAALAGLLASVNNKSELIRDAVYAYLGHLCPLCEGKGTIAANRGHEIELLLKQLQFAACSGCHTALPIMPRLQTLVNSLPHADRLRLTEFRRTGELLCAECFQKADMCDTCGVHVPHDHMAEHRTKLHLRRR
;
A
#
# COMPACT_ATOMS: atom_id res chain seq x y z
N MET A 1 30.08 9.74 70.32
CA MET A 1 29.08 9.70 69.24
C MET A 1 28.56 8.28 69.16
N ALA A 2 27.35 8.07 69.66
CA ALA A 2 26.78 6.77 69.98
C ALA A 2 26.17 6.10 68.74
N ALA A 3 26.39 4.79 68.63
CA ALA A 3 25.82 3.91 67.63
C ALA A 3 24.41 3.45 68.07
N GLU A 4 23.41 3.66 67.22
CA GLU A 4 22.07 3.09 67.41
C GLU A 4 21.95 1.76 66.64
N LYS A 5 21.60 0.70 67.37
CA LYS A 5 21.36 -0.65 66.86
C LYS A 5 19.92 -0.76 66.32
N PRO A 6 19.68 -1.40 65.16
CA PRO A 6 18.32 -1.64 64.67
C PRO A 6 17.64 -2.80 65.41
N VAL A 7 16.40 -2.54 65.81
CA VAL A 7 15.47 -3.46 66.49
C VAL A 7 15.02 -4.57 65.53
N SER A 8 15.17 -5.82 65.98
CA SER A 8 14.74 -7.03 65.28
C SER A 8 13.28 -7.34 65.62
N VAL A 9 12.38 -7.18 64.65
CA VAL A 9 10.97 -7.59 64.77
C VAL A 9 10.79 -8.90 64.01
N LYS A 10 10.50 -9.99 64.75
CA LYS A 10 10.20 -11.30 64.16
C LYS A 10 8.79 -11.30 63.55
N PRO A 11 8.57 -11.81 62.32
CA PRO A 11 7.24 -11.92 61.73
C PRO A 11 6.43 -13.08 62.33
N ARG A 12 5.11 -12.88 62.47
CA ARG A 12 4.14 -13.88 62.94
C ARG A 12 3.92 -14.99 61.89
N PRO A 13 3.78 -16.27 62.29
CA PRO A 13 3.50 -17.35 61.37
C PRO A 13 2.00 -17.42 61.05
N GLY A 14 1.61 -17.46 59.77
CA GLY A 14 0.25 -17.82 59.38
C GLY A 14 -0.41 -17.15 58.18
N ALA A 15 0.31 -16.36 57.35
CA ALA A 15 -0.29 -15.80 56.13
C ALA A 15 0.07 -16.66 54.91
N LYS A 16 -0.92 -17.35 54.31
CA LYS A 16 -0.78 -18.05 53.03
C LYS A 16 -0.62 -17.02 51.90
N LEU A 17 0.54 -17.03 51.23
CA LEU A 17 0.79 -16.19 50.05
C LEU A 17 -0.08 -16.66 48.86
N PRO A 18 -0.82 -15.78 48.17
CA PRO A 18 -1.50 -16.14 46.94
C PRO A 18 -0.47 -16.44 45.83
N GLN A 19 -0.70 -17.54 45.11
CA GLN A 19 0.15 -18.05 44.03
C GLN A 19 0.36 -16.96 42.98
N SER A 20 1.61 -16.49 42.89
CA SER A 20 2.06 -15.51 41.92
C SER A 20 1.88 -16.08 40.50
N ARG A 21 1.09 -15.37 39.68
CA ARG A 21 1.06 -15.56 38.24
C ARG A 21 2.48 -15.34 37.72
N LEU A 22 3.19 -16.41 37.39
CA LEU A 22 4.44 -16.34 36.64
C LEU A 22 4.14 -15.63 35.32
N ARG A 23 4.60 -14.38 35.23
CA ARG A 23 4.62 -13.58 34.00
C ARG A 23 5.43 -14.36 32.98
N ARG A 24 4.78 -14.90 31.94
CA ARG A 24 5.47 -15.45 30.77
C ARG A 24 6.31 -14.32 30.18
N VAL A 25 7.63 -14.39 30.36
CA VAL A 25 8.57 -13.58 29.59
C VAL A 25 8.37 -13.96 28.14
N ALA A 26 7.92 -13.00 27.32
CA ALA A 26 7.82 -13.20 25.88
C ALA A 26 9.21 -13.62 25.38
N ARG A 27 9.32 -14.81 24.81
CA ARG A 27 10.57 -15.26 24.18
C ARG A 27 10.91 -14.25 23.09
N ALA A 28 12.14 -13.76 23.08
CA ALA A 28 12.66 -12.94 22.00
C ALA A 28 12.42 -13.65 20.65
N PRO A 29 12.10 -12.90 19.58
CA PRO A 29 11.91 -13.49 18.26
C PRO A 29 13.14 -14.32 17.88
N LYS A 30 12.90 -15.51 17.32
CA LYS A 30 13.98 -16.42 16.94
C LYS A 30 14.68 -15.83 15.71
N ASP A 31 15.98 -15.65 15.77
CA ASP A 31 16.78 -15.27 14.61
C ASP A 31 16.67 -16.34 13.51
N GLN A 32 16.40 -15.92 12.27
CA GLN A 32 16.46 -16.77 11.08
C GLN A 32 17.84 -16.65 10.44
N ILE A 33 18.47 -17.79 10.15
CA ILE A 33 19.76 -17.85 9.45
C ILE A 33 19.49 -17.89 7.94
N LEU A 34 19.97 -16.88 7.22
CA LEU A 34 19.91 -16.79 5.76
C LEU A 34 21.34 -16.82 5.19
N ALA A 35 21.62 -17.79 4.31
CA ALA A 35 22.90 -17.89 3.62
C ALA A 35 22.70 -17.50 2.15
N PHE A 36 23.53 -16.58 1.64
CA PHE A 36 23.50 -16.17 0.24
C PHE A 36 24.89 -16.32 -0.38
N LYS A 37 24.91 -16.67 -1.67
CA LYS A 37 26.14 -16.84 -2.43
C LYS A 37 26.61 -15.48 -2.94
N VAL A 38 27.90 -15.22 -2.83
CA VAL A 38 28.56 -13.99 -3.30
C VAL A 38 29.79 -14.32 -4.11
N ASP A 39 30.23 -13.38 -4.94
CA ASP A 39 31.52 -13.47 -5.60
C ASP A 39 32.69 -13.23 -4.63
N ALA A 40 33.91 -13.58 -5.07
CA ALA A 40 35.10 -13.49 -4.24
C ALA A 40 35.47 -12.05 -3.86
N ALA A 41 35.15 -11.06 -4.71
CA ALA A 41 35.46 -9.67 -4.45
C ALA A 41 34.56 -9.12 -3.32
N LEU A 42 33.26 -9.39 -3.38
CA LEU A 42 32.30 -9.01 -2.36
C LEU A 42 32.56 -9.75 -1.04
N ALA A 43 32.97 -11.02 -1.09
CA ALA A 43 33.38 -11.76 0.11
C ALA A 43 34.57 -11.11 0.81
N GLY A 44 35.56 -10.62 0.05
CA GLY A 44 36.70 -9.86 0.60
C GLY A 44 36.28 -8.56 1.28
N LEU A 45 35.39 -7.79 0.64
CA LEU A 45 34.85 -6.54 1.20
C LEU A 45 34.04 -6.79 2.48
N LEU A 46 33.21 -7.83 2.50
CA LEU A 46 32.44 -8.20 3.70
C LEU A 46 33.35 -8.75 4.81
N ALA A 47 34.53 -9.28 4.48
CA ALA A 47 35.50 -9.76 5.47
C ALA A 47 36.24 -8.63 6.19
N SER A 48 36.39 -7.45 5.57
CA SER A 48 37.07 -6.31 6.19
C SER A 48 36.23 -5.52 7.18
N VAL A 49 34.94 -5.83 7.33
CA VAL A 49 34.01 -5.12 8.23
C VAL A 49 33.84 -5.89 9.53
N ASN A 50 33.96 -5.20 10.68
CA ASN A 50 33.89 -5.79 12.01
C ASN A 50 32.52 -6.41 12.36
N ASN A 51 31.42 -5.83 11.85
CA ASN A 51 30.06 -6.32 12.10
C ASN A 51 29.29 -6.51 10.79
N LYS A 52 29.50 -7.68 10.15
CA LYS A 52 28.90 -8.02 8.85
C LYS A 52 27.37 -8.00 8.89
N SER A 53 26.80 -8.52 9.97
CA SER A 53 25.37 -8.63 10.15
C SER A 53 24.70 -7.26 10.29
N GLU A 54 25.36 -6.30 10.94
CA GLU A 54 24.87 -4.92 11.07
C GLU A 54 24.95 -4.17 9.75
N LEU A 55 26.09 -4.24 9.05
CA LEU A 55 26.23 -3.67 7.70
C LEU A 55 25.15 -4.21 6.75
N ILE A 56 24.93 -5.54 6.73
CA ILE A 56 23.92 -6.16 5.86
C ILE A 56 22.51 -5.71 6.25
N ARG A 57 22.19 -5.65 7.55
CA ARG A 57 20.89 -5.15 8.02
C ARG A 57 20.65 -3.72 7.55
N ASP A 58 21.60 -2.83 7.76
CA ASP A 58 21.46 -1.42 7.40
C ASP A 58 21.37 -1.22 5.89
N ALA A 59 22.18 -1.95 5.12
CA ALA A 59 22.12 -1.94 3.66
C ALA A 59 20.77 -2.45 3.14
N VAL A 60 20.23 -3.52 3.73
CA VAL A 60 18.92 -4.05 3.37
C VAL A 60 17.81 -3.07 3.76
N TYR A 61 17.83 -2.48 4.96
CA TYR A 61 16.83 -1.49 5.36
C TYR A 61 16.87 -0.24 4.49
N ALA A 62 18.07 0.25 4.16
CA ALA A 62 18.24 1.37 3.25
C ALA A 62 17.67 1.02 1.87
N TYR A 63 18.05 -0.13 1.31
CA TYR A 63 17.59 -0.58 -0.01
C TYR A 63 16.07 -0.81 -0.07
N LEU A 64 15.50 -1.47 0.94
CA LEU A 64 14.04 -1.68 1.05
C LEU A 64 13.29 -0.36 1.19
N GLY A 65 13.85 0.63 1.88
CA GLY A 65 13.32 1.99 1.93
C GLY A 65 13.39 2.75 0.59
N HIS A 66 14.04 2.18 -0.44
CA HIS A 66 14.15 2.75 -1.78
C HIS A 66 13.43 1.92 -2.85
N LEU A 67 12.82 0.79 -2.48
CA LEU A 67 12.08 -0.02 -3.44
C LEU A 67 10.82 0.71 -3.88
N CYS A 68 10.59 0.74 -5.19
CA CYS A 68 9.36 1.28 -5.73
C CYS A 68 8.18 0.31 -5.45
N PRO A 69 7.15 0.75 -4.70
CA PRO A 69 6.01 -0.09 -4.36
C PRO A 69 5.10 -0.41 -5.56
N LEU A 70 5.26 0.30 -6.69
CA LEU A 70 4.48 0.08 -7.91
C LEU A 70 5.01 -1.04 -8.80
N CYS A 71 6.33 -1.27 -8.79
CA CYS A 71 6.98 -2.23 -9.68
C CYS A 71 7.60 -3.41 -8.93
N GLU A 72 7.18 -3.63 -7.68
CA GLU A 72 7.63 -4.74 -6.83
C GLU A 72 9.16 -4.79 -6.70
N GLY A 73 9.80 -3.62 -6.61
CA GLY A 73 11.24 -3.53 -6.44
C GLY A 73 12.10 -3.73 -7.69
N LYS A 74 11.51 -3.80 -8.90
CA LYS A 74 12.26 -3.72 -10.17
C LYS A 74 12.90 -2.36 -10.44
N GLY A 75 12.48 -1.33 -9.72
CA GLY A 75 12.95 0.05 -9.86
C GLY A 75 13.19 0.67 -8.50
N THR A 76 14.12 1.63 -8.47
CA THR A 76 14.48 2.39 -7.27
C THR A 76 13.82 3.76 -7.30
N ILE A 77 13.27 4.18 -6.18
CA ILE A 77 12.79 5.54 -5.95
C ILE A 77 13.71 6.25 -4.96
N ALA A 78 13.76 7.58 -5.04
CA ALA A 78 14.53 8.36 -4.07
C ALA A 78 14.01 8.09 -2.65
N ALA A 79 14.95 7.95 -1.70
CA ALA A 79 14.69 7.59 -0.30
C ALA A 79 13.54 8.35 0.36
N ASN A 80 13.40 9.62 0.01
CA ASN A 80 12.41 10.53 0.59
C ASN A 80 11.02 10.44 -0.08
N ARG A 81 10.87 9.72 -1.19
CA ARG A 81 9.60 9.63 -1.94
C ARG A 81 8.81 8.35 -1.64
N GLY A 82 9.42 7.33 -1.04
CA GLY A 82 8.75 6.05 -0.75
C GLY A 82 7.47 6.21 0.07
N HIS A 83 7.57 6.93 1.19
CA HIS A 83 6.42 7.17 2.06
C HIS A 83 5.31 7.98 1.37
N GLU A 84 5.68 9.01 0.60
CA GLU A 84 4.72 9.83 -0.16
C GLU A 84 3.98 8.99 -1.21
N ILE A 85 4.71 8.13 -1.93
CA ILE A 85 4.13 7.22 -2.91
C ILE A 85 3.21 6.22 -2.22
N GLU A 86 3.61 5.60 -1.11
CA GLU A 86 2.74 4.70 -0.34
C GLU A 86 1.44 5.38 0.10
N LEU A 87 1.52 6.63 0.57
CA LEU A 87 0.33 7.41 0.93
C LEU A 87 -0.56 7.70 -0.29
N LEU A 88 0.02 7.96 -1.45
CA LEU A 88 -0.72 8.13 -2.71
C LEU A 88 -1.38 6.82 -3.14
N LEU A 89 -0.68 5.68 -3.03
CA LEU A 89 -1.22 4.36 -3.38
C LEU A 89 -2.40 3.99 -2.48
N LYS A 90 -2.35 4.32 -1.18
CA LYS A 90 -3.48 4.12 -0.26
C LYS A 90 -4.73 4.95 -0.62
N GLN A 91 -4.58 5.99 -1.43
CA GLN A 91 -5.68 6.81 -1.92
C GLN A 91 -6.24 6.32 -3.26
N LEU A 92 -5.61 5.33 -3.89
CA LEU A 92 -6.14 4.70 -5.09
C LEU A 92 -7.44 3.98 -4.73
N GLN A 93 -8.49 4.35 -5.44
CA GLN A 93 -9.73 3.58 -5.45
C GLN A 93 -9.77 2.75 -6.73
N PHE A 94 -10.62 1.74 -6.76
CA PHE A 94 -10.83 0.93 -7.95
C PHE A 94 -12.29 0.99 -8.35
N ALA A 95 -12.53 1.13 -9.65
CA ALA A 95 -13.87 1.06 -10.23
C ALA A 95 -13.85 0.06 -11.38
N ALA A 96 -14.90 -0.74 -11.50
CA ALA A 96 -15.03 -1.70 -12.58
C ALA A 96 -15.39 -0.99 -13.89
N CYS A 97 -14.78 -1.43 -14.98
CA CYS A 97 -15.15 -0.99 -16.32
C CYS A 97 -16.57 -1.48 -16.68
N SER A 98 -17.44 -0.61 -17.20
CA SER A 98 -18.80 -0.98 -17.61
C SER A 98 -18.84 -1.92 -18.81
N GLY A 99 -17.77 -1.99 -19.63
CA GLY A 99 -17.67 -2.92 -20.77
C GLY A 99 -17.09 -4.29 -20.41
N CYS A 100 -15.86 -4.34 -19.90
CA CYS A 100 -15.14 -5.59 -19.61
C CYS A 100 -15.08 -6.00 -18.13
N HIS A 101 -15.66 -5.21 -17.22
CA HIS A 101 -15.65 -5.43 -15.76
C HIS A 101 -14.26 -5.48 -15.10
N THR A 102 -13.18 -5.19 -15.82
CA THR A 102 -11.84 -5.09 -15.24
C THR A 102 -11.78 -3.95 -14.23
N ALA A 103 -11.18 -4.21 -13.07
CA ALA A 103 -10.94 -3.20 -12.04
C ALA A 103 -9.85 -2.22 -12.50
N LEU A 104 -10.22 -0.95 -12.65
CA LEU A 104 -9.31 0.12 -13.05
C LEU A 104 -9.01 1.02 -11.85
N PRO A 105 -7.76 1.46 -11.67
CA PRO A 105 -7.45 2.46 -10.67
C PRO A 105 -8.10 3.79 -11.05
N ILE A 106 -8.82 4.37 -10.09
CA ILE A 106 -9.38 5.72 -10.16
C ILE A 106 -8.74 6.56 -9.05
N MET A 107 -8.43 7.81 -9.39
CA MET A 107 -7.86 8.79 -8.47
C MET A 107 -8.85 9.95 -8.28
N PRO A 108 -9.81 9.84 -7.34
CA PRO A 108 -10.90 10.81 -7.17
C PRO A 108 -10.42 12.22 -6.85
N ARG A 109 -9.21 12.36 -6.29
CA ARG A 109 -8.60 13.63 -5.92
C ARG A 109 -7.78 14.27 -7.04
N LEU A 110 -7.48 13.55 -8.12
CA LEU A 110 -6.72 14.05 -9.27
C LEU A 110 -7.64 14.51 -10.40
N GLN A 111 -8.87 14.93 -10.06
CA GLN A 111 -9.81 15.53 -11.01
C GLN A 111 -9.22 16.75 -11.74
N THR A 112 -8.34 17.49 -11.08
CA THR A 112 -7.63 18.64 -11.65
C THR A 112 -6.61 18.23 -12.73
N LEU A 113 -6.08 17.00 -12.67
CA LEU A 113 -5.13 16.48 -13.66
C LEU A 113 -5.82 15.96 -14.93
N VAL A 114 -7.14 15.77 -14.93
CA VAL A 114 -7.85 15.27 -16.12
C VAL A 114 -7.61 16.18 -17.33
N ASN A 115 -7.47 17.48 -17.10
CA ASN A 115 -7.22 18.46 -18.16
C ASN A 115 -5.83 18.35 -18.79
N SER A 116 -4.83 17.84 -18.05
CA SER A 116 -3.45 17.66 -18.53
C SER A 116 -3.19 16.27 -19.13
N LEU A 117 -4.20 15.39 -19.18
CA LEU A 117 -4.07 14.07 -19.80
C LEU A 117 -4.18 14.14 -21.33
N PRO A 118 -3.65 13.13 -22.05
CA PRO A 118 -3.88 12.98 -23.48
C PRO A 118 -5.36 13.02 -23.83
N HIS A 119 -5.69 13.52 -25.02
CA HIS A 119 -7.08 13.78 -25.44
C HIS A 119 -8.02 12.58 -25.25
N ALA A 120 -7.56 11.38 -25.62
CA ALA A 120 -8.33 10.14 -25.50
C ALA A 120 -8.69 9.81 -24.04
N ASP A 121 -7.75 9.95 -23.11
CA ASP A 121 -8.00 9.72 -21.68
C ASP A 121 -8.84 10.83 -21.06
N ARG A 122 -8.64 12.07 -21.51
CA ARG A 122 -9.41 13.22 -21.03
C ARG A 122 -10.90 13.06 -21.32
N LEU A 123 -11.29 12.69 -22.54
CA LEU A 123 -12.70 12.48 -22.89
C LEU A 123 -13.33 11.38 -22.03
N ARG A 124 -12.71 10.19 -22.03
CA ARG A 124 -13.14 9.02 -21.26
C ARG A 124 -13.34 9.33 -19.77
N LEU A 125 -12.38 10.01 -19.14
CA LEU A 125 -12.45 10.35 -17.72
C LEU A 125 -13.42 11.51 -17.44
N THR A 126 -13.62 12.43 -18.38
CA THR A 126 -14.61 13.50 -18.26
C THR A 126 -16.02 12.94 -18.32
N GLU A 127 -16.28 11.98 -19.21
CA GLU A 127 -17.55 11.27 -19.27
C GLU A 127 -17.81 10.46 -18.01
N PHE A 128 -16.82 9.70 -17.53
CA PHE A 128 -16.93 8.99 -16.25
C PHE A 128 -17.31 9.93 -15.09
N ARG A 129 -16.72 11.13 -15.03
CA ARG A 129 -17.08 12.13 -14.01
C ARG A 129 -18.53 12.63 -14.13
N ARG A 130 -19.08 12.67 -15.34
CA ARG A 130 -20.43 13.19 -15.61
C ARG A 130 -21.51 12.12 -15.46
N THR A 131 -21.25 10.88 -15.89
CA THR A 131 -22.23 9.80 -15.95
C THR A 131 -22.05 8.76 -14.85
N GLY A 132 -20.85 8.66 -14.28
CA GLY A 132 -20.47 7.59 -13.36
C GLY A 132 -20.13 6.27 -14.04
N GLU A 133 -20.21 6.18 -15.38
CA GLU A 133 -19.86 4.98 -16.14
C GLU A 133 -18.38 5.03 -16.56
N LEU A 134 -17.58 4.10 -16.04
CA LEU A 134 -16.16 4.03 -16.34
C LEU A 134 -15.92 3.06 -17.50
N LEU A 135 -15.22 3.51 -18.54
CA LEU A 135 -14.70 2.64 -19.58
C LEU A 135 -13.18 2.59 -19.49
N CYS A 136 -12.58 1.43 -19.78
CA CYS A 136 -11.14 1.33 -20.05
C CYS A 136 -10.82 1.95 -21.42
N ALA A 137 -9.55 2.19 -21.72
CA ALA A 137 -9.14 2.78 -22.99
C ALA A 137 -9.61 1.96 -24.21
N GLU A 138 -9.54 0.62 -24.13
CA GLU A 138 -9.96 -0.27 -25.21
C GLU A 138 -11.48 -0.32 -25.40
N CYS A 139 -12.23 -0.41 -24.31
CA CYS A 139 -13.70 -0.39 -24.36
C CYS A 139 -14.21 0.97 -24.84
N PHE A 140 -13.56 2.07 -24.48
CA PHE A 140 -13.94 3.40 -24.93
C PHE A 140 -13.77 3.57 -26.45
N GLN A 141 -12.72 2.99 -27.05
CA GLN A 141 -12.52 3.03 -28.50
C GLN A 141 -13.57 2.23 -29.28
N LYS A 142 -14.16 1.20 -28.66
CA LYS A 142 -15.19 0.35 -29.25
C LYS A 142 -16.62 0.77 -28.85
N ALA A 143 -16.75 1.77 -27.98
CA ALA A 143 -18.03 2.22 -27.48
C ALA A 143 -18.75 3.03 -28.55
N ASP A 144 -20.08 2.86 -28.61
CA ASP A 144 -20.92 3.67 -29.47
C ASP A 144 -21.24 4.99 -28.79
N MET A 145 -21.24 6.07 -29.56
CA MET A 145 -21.67 7.36 -29.06
C MET A 145 -23.19 7.49 -29.20
N CYS A 146 -23.87 7.86 -28.11
CA CYS A 146 -25.32 8.07 -28.14
C CYS A 146 -25.69 9.34 -28.93
N ASP A 147 -26.51 9.20 -29.97
CA ASP A 147 -26.94 10.33 -30.82
C ASP A 147 -27.68 11.45 -30.05
N THR A 148 -28.35 11.12 -28.95
CA THR A 148 -29.17 12.07 -28.18
C THR A 148 -28.34 12.92 -27.21
N CYS A 149 -27.29 12.35 -26.63
CA CYS A 149 -26.53 12.99 -25.53
C CYS A 149 -25.01 12.98 -25.70
N GLY A 150 -24.49 12.40 -26.79
CA GLY A 150 -23.07 12.40 -27.13
C GLY A 150 -22.18 11.57 -26.20
N VAL A 151 -22.75 10.62 -25.45
CA VAL A 151 -22.02 9.81 -24.46
C VAL A 151 -21.54 8.51 -25.08
N HIS A 152 -20.31 8.09 -24.76
CA HIS A 152 -19.82 6.78 -25.13
C HIS A 152 -20.41 5.71 -24.20
N VAL A 153 -21.13 4.77 -24.80
CA VAL A 153 -21.78 3.65 -24.12
C VAL A 153 -21.20 2.36 -24.68
N PRO A 154 -20.93 1.34 -23.85
CA PRO A 154 -20.61 0.02 -24.37
C PRO A 154 -21.63 -0.42 -25.42
N HIS A 155 -21.16 -1.01 -26.52
CA HIS A 155 -22.00 -1.46 -27.64
C HIS A 155 -23.27 -2.20 -27.17
N ASP A 156 -23.10 -3.14 -26.23
CA ASP A 156 -24.17 -3.99 -25.72
C ASP A 156 -25.15 -3.28 -24.75
N HIS A 157 -24.81 -2.07 -24.27
CA HIS A 157 -25.57 -1.34 -23.25
C HIS A 157 -26.36 -0.14 -23.80
N MET A 158 -26.33 0.09 -25.11
CA MET A 158 -27.04 1.22 -25.75
C MET A 158 -28.55 1.21 -25.53
N ALA A 159 -29.19 0.03 -25.55
CA ALA A 159 -30.63 -0.10 -25.29
C ALA A 159 -30.99 0.25 -23.85
N GLU A 160 -30.17 -0.17 -22.88
CA GLU A 160 -30.36 0.13 -21.47
C GLU A 160 -30.13 1.61 -21.18
N HIS A 161 -29.09 2.21 -21.76
CA HIS A 161 -28.81 3.65 -21.68
C HIS A 161 -30.01 4.49 -22.18
N ARG A 162 -30.53 4.17 -23.37
CA ARG A 162 -31.70 4.87 -23.94
C ARG A 162 -32.92 4.77 -23.02
N THR A 163 -33.11 3.60 -22.41
CA THR A 163 -34.23 3.36 -21.48
C THR A 163 -34.10 4.15 -20.18
N LYS A 164 -32.91 4.19 -19.58
CA LYS A 164 -32.71 4.88 -18.30
C LYS A 164 -32.70 6.40 -18.42
N LEU A 165 -32.06 6.95 -19.46
CA LEU A 165 -31.75 8.38 -19.53
C LEU A 165 -32.65 9.17 -20.49
N HIS A 166 -33.24 8.54 -21.51
CA HIS A 166 -34.03 9.25 -22.54
C HIS A 166 -35.52 8.92 -22.51
N LEU A 167 -35.91 7.73 -22.03
CA LEU A 167 -37.32 7.29 -22.00
C LEU A 167 -38.16 7.89 -20.86
N ARG A 168 -37.58 8.64 -19.91
CA ARG A 168 -38.30 9.36 -18.84
C ARG A 168 -38.59 10.85 -19.14
N ARG A 169 -38.31 11.35 -20.35
CA ARG A 169 -38.59 12.75 -20.76
C ARG A 169 -39.74 12.84 -21.77
N ARG A 170 -40.89 12.27 -21.44
CA ARG A 170 -42.18 12.61 -22.08
C ARG A 170 -43.19 13.02 -21.03
#